data_AF-A0A920LII4-F1
#
_entry.id   AF-A0A920LII4-F1
#
_cell.length_a   1.000
_cell.length_b   1.000
_cell.length_c   1.000
_cell.angle_alpha   90.00
_cell.angle_beta   90.00
_cell.angle_gamma   90.00
#
_symmetry.space_group_name_H-M   'P 1'
#
loop_
_entity.id
_entity.type
_entity.pdbx_description
1 polymer ?
#
loop_
_entity_poly.entity_id
_entity_poly.type
_entity_poly.pdbx_seq_one_letter_code
_entity_poly.pdbx_strand_id
1 'polypeptide(L)' 'MPIGKNVYGRLFNVVGDPIDGLEVLPKTKSDGMSIHREAPAFDQLSTSTEVLFTGIKVIDLIEPYAKVERLVYLEELV' A
#
# COMPACT_ATOMS: atom_id res chain seq x y z
N MET A 1 -7.46 -4.10 10.72
CA MET A 1 -6.84 -4.83 9.61
C MET A 1 -5.68 -5.65 10.13
N PRO A 2 -5.53 -6.93 9.73
CA PRO A 2 -4.34 -7.71 10.04
C PRO A 2 -3.10 -7.06 9.37
N ILE A 3 -1.97 -7.06 10.06
CA ILE A 3 -0.69 -6.51 9.58
C ILE A 3 0.46 -7.49 9.84
N GLY A 4 1.61 -7.23 9.22
CA GLY A 4 2.81 -8.05 9.37
C GLY A 4 3.05 -9.02 8.21
N LYS A 5 4.10 -9.84 8.29
CA LYS A 5 4.54 -10.68 7.16
C LYS A 5 3.55 -11.79 6.79
N ASN A 6 2.72 -12.21 7.75
CA ASN A 6 1.75 -13.30 7.57
C ASN A 6 0.61 -12.92 6.61
N VAL A 7 0.46 -11.64 6.26
CA VAL A 7 -0.59 -11.17 5.33
C VAL A 7 -0.17 -11.33 3.86
N TYR A 8 1.11 -11.57 3.56
CA TYR A 8 1.60 -11.66 2.20
C TYR A 8 1.05 -12.92 1.50
N GLY A 9 0.45 -12.74 0.32
CA GLY A 9 -0.16 -13.82 -0.45
C GLY A 9 -1.52 -14.29 0.08
N ARG A 10 -2.08 -13.64 1.10
CA ARG A 10 -3.41 -13.92 1.65
C ARG A 10 -4.47 -13.05 0.96
N LEU A 11 -5.72 -13.50 0.96
CA LEU A 11 -6.85 -12.75 0.40
C LEU A 11 -7.83 -12.36 1.51
N PHE A 12 -8.09 -11.05 1.64
CA PHE A 12 -8.96 -10.49 2.68
C PHE A 12 -10.07 -9.62 2.09
N ASN A 13 -11.19 -9.51 2.81
CA ASN A 13 -12.21 -8.50 2.55
C ASN A 13 -11.83 -7.11 3.09
N VAL A 14 -12.70 -6.11 2.88
CA VAL A 14 -12.49 -4.71 3.31
C VAL A 14 -12.45 -4.50 4.83
N VAL A 15 -12.86 -5.48 5.63
CA VAL A 15 -12.75 -5.45 7.11
C VAL A 15 -11.60 -6.34 7.62
N GLY A 16 -10.89 -7.00 6.71
CA GLY A 16 -9.72 -7.83 6.98
C GLY A 16 -10.01 -9.28 7.35
N ASP A 17 -11.23 -9.79 7.13
CA ASP A 17 -11.51 -11.23 7.29
C ASP A 17 -10.97 -11.99 6.08
N PRO A 18 -10.35 -13.16 6.29
CA PRO A 18 -9.84 -13.97 5.20
C PRO A 18 -10.98 -14.55 4.38
N ILE A 19 -10.85 -14.48 3.06
CA ILE A 19 -11.76 -15.11 2.09
C ILE A 19 -11.05 -16.21 1.27
N ASP A 20 -9.83 -16.56 1.66
CA ASP A 20 -9.00 -17.61 1.06
C ASP A 20 -9.22 -19.01 1.68
N GLY A 21 -10.05 -19.13 2.71
CA GLY A 21 -10.32 -20.40 3.40
C GLY A 21 -9.19 -20.87 4.32
N LEU A 22 -8.18 -20.04 4.56
CA LEU A 22 -7.09 -20.31 5.50
C LEU A 22 -7.41 -19.79 6.91
N GLU A 23 -6.49 -19.99 7.85
CA GLU A 23 -6.64 -19.56 9.24
C GLU A 23 -6.89 -18.06 9.39
N VAL A 24 -7.67 -17.70 10.41
CA VAL A 24 -7.95 -16.31 10.75
C VAL A 24 -6.74 -15.69 11.41
N LEU A 25 -6.16 -14.67 10.76
CA LEU A 25 -5.07 -13.91 11.35
C LEU A 25 -5.58 -12.99 12.47
N PRO A 26 -4.83 -12.86 13.58
CA PRO A 26 -5.18 -11.94 14.65
C PRO A 26 -5.19 -10.50 14.14
N LYS A 27 -6.15 -9.71 14.63
CA LYS A 27 -6.34 -8.30 14.28
C LYS A 27 -6.16 -7.37 15.48
N THR A 28 -5.60 -7.86 16.57
CA THR A 28 -5.48 -7.13 17.84
C THR A 28 -4.01 -6.85 18.15
N LYS A 29 -3.77 -5.81 18.96
CA LYS A 29 -2.43 -5.42 19.43
C LYS A 29 -1.44 -5.21 18.27
N SER A 30 -0.28 -5.87 18.31
CA SER A 30 0.80 -5.77 17.31
C SER A 30 0.42 -6.31 15.93
N ASP A 31 -0.61 -7.15 15.86
CA ASP A 31 -1.00 -7.84 14.63
C ASP A 31 -2.17 -7.13 13.94
N GLY A 32 -2.65 -6.03 14.52
CA GLY A 32 -3.80 -5.29 14.04
C GLY A 32 -3.58 -3.78 13.93
N MET A 33 -4.04 -3.19 12.83
CA MET A 33 -4.01 -1.73 12.64
C MET A 33 -5.38 -1.15 12.26
N SER A 34 -5.71 0.01 12.84
CA SER A 34 -6.94 0.75 12.52
C SER A 34 -6.86 1.41 11.14
N ILE A 35 -7.95 1.34 10.38
CA ILE A 35 -8.10 2.00 9.08
C ILE A 35 -8.50 3.48 9.21
N HIS A 36 -8.92 3.91 10.40
CA HIS A 36 -9.33 5.29 10.70
C HIS A 36 -8.29 6.04 11.53
N ARG A 37 -7.01 5.66 11.45
CA ARG A 37 -5.94 6.39 12.14
C ARG A 37 -5.65 7.72 11.45
N GLU A 38 -5.20 8.68 12.23
CA GLU A 38 -4.72 9.95 11.69
C GLU A 38 -3.51 9.74 10.80
N ALA A 39 -3.34 10.65 9.84
CA ALA A 39 -2.15 10.69 9.02
C ALA A 39 -0.90 11.00 9.88
N PRO A 40 0.29 10.51 9.50
CA PRO A 40 1.53 10.89 10.15
C PRO A 40 1.74 12.41 10.13
N ALA A 41 2.42 12.93 11.14
CA ALA A 41 2.78 14.34 11.21
C ALA A 41 3.82 14.73 10.15
N PHE A 42 3.88 16.02 9.78
CA PHE A 42 4.73 16.50 8.68
C PHE A 42 6.23 16.23 8.91
N ASP A 43 6.69 16.30 10.15
CA ASP A 43 8.07 16.01 10.58
C ASP A 43 8.44 14.52 10.48
N GLN A 44 7.45 13.63 10.37
CA GLN A 44 7.64 12.19 10.17
C GLN A 44 7.64 11.79 8.69
N LEU A 45 7.34 12.73 7.78
CA LEU A 45 7.38 12.48 6.34
C LEU A 45 8.82 12.51 5.86
N SER A 46 9.21 11.49 5.09
CA SER A 46 10.50 11.49 4.40
C SER A 46 10.41 12.33 3.12
N THR A 47 11.40 13.20 2.89
CA THR A 47 11.56 13.94 1.64
C THR A 47 12.30 13.16 0.56
N SER A 48 12.67 11.89 0.84
CA SER A 48 13.44 11.07 -0.09
C SER A 48 12.57 10.54 -1.22
N THR A 49 12.80 11.04 -2.44
CA THR A 49 12.20 10.52 -3.66
C THR A 49 13.01 9.31 -4.14
N GLU A 50 12.59 8.11 -3.73
CA GLU A 50 13.10 6.85 -4.29
C GLU A 50 12.31 6.49 -5.55
N VAL A 51 13.02 6.12 -6.62
CA VAL A 51 12.39 5.62 -7.85
C VAL A 51 11.90 4.18 -7.64
N LEU A 52 10.63 3.94 -7.94
CA LEU A 52 9.99 2.64 -8.01
C LEU A 52 10.15 2.08 -9.42
N PHE A 53 11.09 1.15 -9.59
CA PHE A 53 11.27 0.44 -10.85
C PHE A 53 10.15 -0.57 -11.08
N THR A 54 9.46 -0.42 -12.21
CA THR A 54 8.35 -1.31 -12.59
C THR A 54 8.83 -2.52 -13.37
N GLY A 55 10.00 -2.41 -14.03
CA GLY A 55 10.51 -3.42 -14.96
C GLY A 55 9.96 -3.25 -16.38
N ILE A 56 9.14 -2.23 -16.65
CA ILE A 56 8.63 -1.89 -17.98
C ILE A 56 9.48 -0.75 -18.54
N LYS A 57 10.35 -1.07 -19.50
CA LYS A 57 11.35 -0.12 -20.06
C LYS A 57 10.78 1.23 -20.50
N VAL A 58 9.58 1.25 -21.09
CA VAL A 58 8.95 2.49 -21.57
C VAL A 58 8.56 3.39 -20.41
N ILE A 59 7.99 2.80 -19.35
CA ILE A 59 7.54 3.52 -18.15
C ILE A 59 8.75 4.01 -17.35
N ASP A 60 9.71 3.12 -17.09
CA ASP A 60 10.90 3.48 -16.29
C ASP A 60 11.77 4.56 -16.96
N LEU A 61 11.68 4.74 -18.28
CA LEU A 61 12.46 5.75 -19.04
C LEU A 61 11.73 7.09 -19.23
N ILE A 62 10.41 7.06 -19.44
CA ILE A 62 9.62 8.25 -19.78
C ILE A 62 8.96 8.86 -18.54
N GLU A 63 8.51 8.02 -17.61
CA GLU A 63 7.78 8.43 -16.41
C GLU A 63 8.14 7.51 -15.23
N PRO A 64 9.37 7.62 -14.69
CA PRO A 64 9.77 6.82 -13.53
C PRO A 64 8.93 7.21 -12.31
N TYR A 65 8.26 6.24 -11.69
CA TYR A 65 7.40 6.49 -10.53
C TYR A 65 8.20 6.70 -9.25
N ALA A 66 7.79 7.64 -8.41
CA ALA A 66 8.33 7.74 -7.05
C ALA A 66 7.53 6.86 -6.07
N LYS A 67 8.23 6.26 -5.12
CA LYS A 67 7.67 5.31 -4.14
C LYS A 67 6.59 5.88 -3.19
N VAL A 68 6.53 7.21 -3.03
CA VAL A 68 5.68 7.89 -2.03
C VAL A 68 4.65 8.83 -2.68
N GLU A 69 4.70 9.02 -4.00
CA GLU A 69 3.84 9.99 -4.69
C GLU A 69 2.40 9.49 -4.85
N ARG A 70 1.44 10.42 -4.68
CA ARG A 70 0.03 10.19 -5.02
C ARG A 70 -0.18 10.60 -6.47
N LEU A 71 -0.41 9.62 -7.34
CA LEU A 71 -0.81 9.87 -8.72
C LEU A 71 -2.22 10.46 -8.78
N VAL A 72 -2.40 11.49 -9.60
CA VAL A 72 -3.70 11.91 -10.13
C VAL A 72 -3.66 11.56 -11.59
N TYR A 73 -4.32 10.47 -11.98
CA TYR A 73 -4.54 10.21 -13.40
C TYR A 73 -5.49 11.28 -13.93
N LEU A 74 -4.99 12.14 -14.81
CA LEU A 74 -5.83 12.95 -15.68
C LEU A 74 -6.23 12.04 -16.83
N GLU A 75 -7.45 11.51 -16.81
CA GLU A 75 -8.07 11.10 -18.07
C GLU A 75 -8.32 12.38 -18.87
N GLU A 76 -7.42 12.72 -19.80
CA GLU A 76 -7.84 13.53 -20.93
C GLU A 76 -8.83 12.68 -21.73
N LEU A 77 -10.10 13.08 -21.68
CA LEU A 77 -11.18 12.57 -22.51
C LEU A 77 -10.74 12.55 -23.98
N VAL A 78 -10.96 11.42 -24.65
CA VAL A 78 -11.30 11.39 -26.08
C VAL A 78 -12.81 11.58 -26.20
#